data_AF-A0A2A5WCK6-F1
#
_entry.id   AF-A0A2A5WCK6-F1
#
_cell.length_a   1.000
_cell.length_b   1.000
_cell.length_c   1.000
_cell.angle_alpha   90.00
_cell.angle_beta   90.00
_cell.angle_gamma   90.00
#
_symmetry.space_group_name_H-M   'P 1'
#
loop_
_entity.id
_entity.type
_entity.pdbx_description
1 polymer ?
#
loop_
_entity_poly.entity_id
_entity_poly.type
_entity_poly.pdbx_seq_one_letter_code
_entity_poly.pdbx_strand_id
1 'polypeptide(L)'
;MFYRQHIAWGLLIVGCLQFTAVVSGQCLVQDTEQEAGEIDDSIDTEARALEITQELAARQLTIENIQSDLGVYDQSLVEIYNDLANFYVELEDYDNAVRYHSEALQITRINTGLYSHEQIPILDSLIQNNGRGERWEEVDNLQELYYFVNSRLFNYEDLRYLEAAEIYGNWKLRVVRENLLAQSGRELLNTAGELSLFYERVIEGVELQPAASREDLLAVIYGKSQIDLTLARSVARTPYTAFEGTENPYINQTRCSNVRNSQGQTVRQCFTVQVENPRYRLSQREAKQFALVRHTRQISRSIAMLEGIKNSSTKLSNSEKQQIEVQIAELVTESEQLVQASRRLF
;
A
#
# COMPACT_ATOMS: atom_id res chain seq x y z
N MET A 1 8.95 24.76 12.33
CA MET A 1 8.84 26.15 12.81
C MET A 1 7.59 26.21 13.67
N PHE A 2 7.74 26.53 14.97
CA PHE A 2 6.71 26.59 16.05
C PHE A 2 6.07 25.25 16.45
N TYR A 3 5.83 24.90 17.72
CA TYR A 3 6.32 25.34 19.03
C TYR A 3 6.02 24.20 20.04
N ARG A 4 6.88 24.05 21.05
CA ARG A 4 6.82 23.11 22.18
C ARG A 4 5.58 23.33 23.07
N GLN A 5 5.11 22.27 23.74
CA GLN A 5 5.00 22.30 25.21
C GLN A 5 4.91 20.91 25.86
N HIS A 6 5.88 20.68 26.75
CA HIS A 6 5.90 19.63 27.76
C HIS A 6 5.00 20.03 28.95
N ILE A 7 4.37 19.07 29.61
CA ILE A 7 4.06 19.18 31.05
C ILE A 7 4.52 17.88 31.72
N ALA A 8 5.45 18.04 32.64
CA ALA A 8 6.02 17.02 33.50
C ALA A 8 5.82 17.47 34.96
N TRP A 9 5.35 16.52 35.78
CA TRP A 9 5.70 16.29 37.19
C TRP A 9 5.24 17.29 38.28
N GLY A 10 4.78 16.74 39.41
CA GLY A 10 4.71 17.48 40.67
C GLY A 10 3.89 16.86 41.80
N LEU A 11 4.37 15.73 42.35
CA LEU A 11 4.06 15.29 43.73
C LEU A 11 4.47 16.38 44.73
N LEU A 12 3.59 16.76 45.66
CA LEU A 12 3.97 17.40 46.92
C LEU A 12 3.03 16.94 48.05
N ILE A 13 3.59 16.12 48.94
CA ILE A 13 3.13 15.82 50.28
C ILE A 13 3.61 16.95 51.21
N VAL A 14 2.71 17.63 51.93
CA VAL A 14 2.95 18.22 53.26
C VAL A 14 1.62 18.24 54.01
N GLY A 15 1.59 17.62 55.18
CA GLY A 15 0.39 17.46 55.99
C GLY A 15 0.22 18.46 57.14
N CYS A 16 -0.73 18.08 58.00
CA CYS A 16 -1.02 18.51 59.38
C CYS A 16 -1.94 19.73 59.55
N LEU A 17 -3.17 19.52 60.05
CA LEU A 17 -3.51 19.66 61.48
C LEU A 17 -5.03 19.45 61.76
N GLN A 18 -5.29 18.44 62.58
CA GLN A 18 -6.24 18.41 63.71
C GLN A 18 -7.73 18.71 63.47
N PHE A 19 -8.56 17.66 63.53
CA PHE A 19 -9.80 17.72 64.29
C PHE A 19 -10.02 16.40 65.04
N THR A 20 -10.10 16.49 66.36
CA THR A 20 -10.43 15.41 67.28
C THR A 20 -11.95 15.26 67.37
N ALA A 21 -12.50 14.07 67.10
CA ALA A 21 -13.79 13.62 67.62
C ALA A 21 -13.92 12.08 67.61
N VAL A 22 -13.64 11.51 68.79
CA VAL A 22 -14.24 10.35 69.48
C VAL A 22 -15.33 9.51 68.76
N VAL A 23 -15.02 8.20 68.66
CA VAL A 23 -15.85 6.98 68.76
C VAL A 23 -16.92 6.72 67.69
N SER A 24 -16.62 5.76 66.82
CA SER A 24 -17.35 4.49 66.73
C SER A 24 -16.51 3.50 65.91
N GLY A 25 -16.17 2.36 66.50
CA GLY A 25 -15.48 1.29 65.80
C GLY A 25 -16.37 0.70 64.70
N GLN A 26 -15.92 0.81 63.46
CA GLN A 26 -16.21 -0.06 62.30
C GLN A 26 -15.72 0.64 61.03
N CYS A 27 -14.48 0.36 60.62
CA CYS A 27 -14.00 0.41 59.23
C CYS A 27 -12.53 -0.02 59.21
N LEU A 28 -12.29 -1.33 59.13
CA LEU A 28 -11.01 -1.92 58.75
C LEU A 28 -11.29 -3.14 57.86
N VAL A 29 -12.10 -2.95 56.81
CA VAL A 29 -12.39 -4.02 55.84
C VAL A 29 -12.26 -3.54 54.39
N GLN A 30 -12.14 -2.22 54.14
CA GLN A 30 -12.17 -1.71 52.76
C GLN A 30 -10.79 -1.53 52.09
N ASP A 31 -9.69 -1.55 52.84
CA ASP A 31 -8.34 -1.44 52.26
C ASP A 31 -7.73 -2.82 51.92
N THR A 32 -8.18 -3.90 52.57
CA THR A 32 -7.64 -5.24 52.37
C THR A 32 -8.12 -5.93 51.09
N GLU A 33 -9.32 -5.63 50.59
CA GLU A 33 -9.82 -6.21 49.34
C GLU A 33 -9.18 -5.56 48.10
N GLN A 34 -8.81 -4.27 48.21
CA GLN A 34 -8.18 -3.52 47.13
C GLN A 34 -6.68 -3.81 47.04
N GLU A 35 -5.98 -3.92 48.17
CA GLU A 35 -4.60 -4.43 48.23
C GLU A 35 -4.52 -5.92 47.87
N ALA A 36 -5.47 -6.76 48.29
CA ALA A 36 -5.47 -8.18 47.91
C ALA A 36 -5.73 -8.38 46.41
N GLY A 37 -6.60 -7.55 45.80
CA GLY A 37 -6.84 -7.55 44.36
C GLY A 37 -5.64 -7.07 43.54
N GLU A 38 -4.94 -6.02 43.99
CA GLU A 38 -3.68 -5.58 43.35
C GLU A 38 -2.54 -6.58 43.54
N ILE A 39 -2.45 -7.24 44.70
CA ILE A 39 -1.43 -8.26 44.98
C ILE A 39 -1.70 -9.53 44.15
N ASP A 40 -2.94 -9.99 44.05
CA ASP A 40 -3.33 -11.18 43.26
C ASP A 40 -3.07 -10.95 41.75
N ASP A 41 -3.43 -9.78 41.22
CA ASP A 41 -3.17 -9.39 39.82
C ASP A 41 -1.66 -9.20 39.56
N SER A 42 -0.90 -8.70 40.54
CA SER A 42 0.56 -8.61 40.45
C SER A 42 1.27 -9.97 40.51
N ILE A 43 0.73 -10.92 41.27
CA ILE A 43 1.28 -12.28 41.38
C ILE A 43 0.97 -13.08 40.11
N ASP A 44 -0.24 -12.93 39.55
CA ASP A 44 -0.62 -13.58 38.28
C ASP A 44 0.23 -13.07 37.11
N THR A 45 0.49 -11.76 37.06
CA THR A 45 1.37 -11.16 36.05
C THR A 45 2.83 -11.58 36.20
N GLU A 46 3.36 -11.68 37.42
CA GLU A 46 4.73 -12.15 37.68
C GLU A 46 4.89 -13.65 37.39
N ALA A 47 3.90 -14.47 37.76
CA ALA A 47 3.88 -15.90 37.45
C ALA A 47 3.85 -16.16 35.94
N ARG A 48 3.02 -15.41 35.20
CA ARG A 48 2.96 -15.46 33.74
C ARG A 48 4.26 -15.01 33.08
N ALA A 49 4.90 -13.95 33.59
CA ALA A 49 6.19 -13.50 33.07
C ALA A 49 7.30 -14.55 33.27
N LEU A 50 7.26 -15.26 34.40
CA LEU A 50 8.19 -16.36 34.68
C LEU A 50 7.95 -17.55 33.72
N GLU A 51 6.69 -17.92 33.48
CA GLU A 51 6.33 -18.98 32.52
C GLU A 51 6.86 -18.66 31.12
N ILE A 52 6.60 -17.45 30.62
CA ILE A 52 7.11 -16.96 29.33
C ILE A 52 8.64 -17.07 29.26
N THR A 53 9.32 -16.64 30.32
CA THR A 53 10.79 -16.66 30.37
C THR A 53 11.34 -18.09 30.31
N GLN A 54 10.70 -19.03 31.02
CA GLN A 54 11.08 -20.44 31.00
C GLN A 54 10.85 -21.08 29.62
N GLU A 55 9.73 -20.77 28.99
CA GLU A 55 9.38 -21.26 27.66
C GLU A 55 10.36 -20.77 26.59
N LEU A 56 10.71 -19.47 26.63
CA LEU A 56 11.72 -18.88 25.74
C LEU A 56 13.09 -19.53 25.92
N ALA A 57 13.53 -19.71 27.17
CA ALA A 57 14.80 -20.35 27.47
C ALA A 57 14.85 -21.81 26.97
N ALA A 58 13.76 -22.57 27.13
CA ALA A 58 13.67 -23.95 26.65
C ALA A 58 13.75 -24.05 25.12
N ARG A 59 13.06 -23.15 24.40
CA ARG A 59 13.12 -23.09 22.93
C ARG A 59 14.50 -22.66 22.42
N GLN A 60 15.12 -21.65 23.05
CA GLN A 60 16.46 -21.20 22.68
C GLN A 60 17.50 -22.30 22.88
N LEU A 61 17.45 -23.02 24.00
CA LEU A 61 18.32 -24.16 24.25
C LEU A 61 18.14 -25.26 23.19
N THR A 62 16.91 -25.49 22.73
CA THR A 62 16.62 -26.46 21.66
C THR A 62 17.30 -26.05 20.35
N ILE A 63 17.23 -24.76 19.99
CA ILE A 63 17.93 -24.21 18.82
C ILE A 63 19.44 -24.42 18.96
N GLU A 64 20.03 -24.04 20.10
CA GLU A 64 21.47 -24.18 20.34
C GLU A 64 21.95 -25.63 20.22
N ASN A 65 21.19 -26.59 20.77
CA ASN A 65 21.51 -28.01 20.69
C ASN A 65 21.48 -28.49 19.23
N ILE A 66 20.43 -28.15 18.46
CA ILE A 66 20.33 -28.54 17.04
C ILE A 66 21.47 -27.91 16.23
N GLN A 67 21.77 -26.63 16.46
CA GLN A 67 22.86 -25.94 15.76
C GLN A 67 24.23 -26.56 16.05
N SER A 68 24.47 -26.99 17.28
CA SER A 68 25.70 -27.68 17.69
C SER A 68 25.79 -29.09 17.08
N ASP A 69 24.70 -29.85 17.11
CA ASP A 69 24.70 -31.28 16.78
C ASP A 69 24.55 -31.54 15.27
N LEU A 70 23.70 -30.77 14.59
CA LEU A 70 23.33 -30.97 13.17
C LEU A 70 23.83 -29.84 12.26
N GLY A 71 24.09 -28.66 12.83
CA GLY A 71 24.64 -27.50 12.11
C GLY A 71 23.67 -26.32 12.04
N VAL A 72 24.22 -25.12 11.80
CA VAL A 72 23.48 -23.84 11.88
C VAL A 72 22.41 -23.62 10.80
N TYR A 73 22.42 -24.44 9.74
CA TYR A 73 21.47 -24.37 8.62
C TYR A 73 20.69 -25.68 8.43
N ASP A 74 20.65 -26.53 9.45
CA ASP A 74 19.89 -27.78 9.38
C ASP A 74 18.38 -27.49 9.17
N GLN A 75 17.74 -28.29 8.32
CA GLN A 75 16.33 -28.09 7.93
C GLN A 75 15.37 -28.20 9.12
N SER A 76 15.71 -28.99 10.15
CA SER A 76 14.87 -29.12 11.35
C SER A 76 14.70 -27.82 12.13
N LEU A 77 15.63 -26.87 11.97
CA LEU A 77 15.54 -25.56 12.60
C LEU A 77 14.37 -24.71 12.08
N VAL A 78 13.87 -24.97 10.86
CA VAL A 78 12.78 -24.18 10.26
C VAL A 78 11.51 -24.24 11.11
N GLU A 79 11.13 -25.43 11.57
CA GLU A 79 9.95 -25.62 12.42
C GLU A 79 10.13 -24.93 13.77
N ILE A 80 11.28 -25.13 14.42
CA ILE A 80 11.58 -24.54 15.73
C ILE A 80 11.60 -23.01 15.67
N TYR A 81 12.15 -22.42 14.60
CA TYR A 81 12.11 -20.97 14.41
C TYR A 81 10.71 -20.44 14.14
N ASN A 82 9.89 -21.15 13.37
CA ASN A 82 8.49 -20.76 13.16
C ASN A 82 7.68 -20.84 14.45
N ASP A 83 7.85 -21.88 15.27
CA ASP A 83 7.17 -22.01 16.56
C ASP A 83 7.56 -20.89 17.52
N LEU A 84 8.86 -20.58 17.60
CA LEU A 84 9.35 -19.48 18.41
C LEU A 84 8.82 -18.13 17.90
N ALA A 85 8.79 -17.91 16.59
CA ALA A 85 8.23 -16.70 16.01
C ALA A 85 6.74 -16.55 16.32
N ASN A 86 5.95 -17.62 16.17
CA ASN A 86 4.52 -17.63 16.51
C ASN A 86 4.28 -17.31 17.99
N PHE A 87 5.11 -17.84 18.88
CA PHE A 87 5.06 -17.49 20.30
C PHE A 87 5.30 -15.98 20.53
N TYR A 88 6.25 -15.37 19.83
CA TYR A 88 6.42 -13.91 19.88
C TYR A 88 5.23 -13.14 19.28
N VAL A 89 4.54 -13.69 18.27
CA VAL A 89 3.29 -13.09 17.75
C VAL A 89 2.20 -13.08 18.82
N GLU A 90 2.06 -14.15 19.62
CA GLU A 90 1.11 -14.21 20.75
C GLU A 90 1.43 -13.20 21.85
N LEU A 91 2.71 -12.86 22.01
CA LEU A 91 3.18 -11.81 22.91
C LEU A 91 3.11 -10.40 22.30
N GLU A 92 2.61 -10.27 21.07
CA GLU A 92 2.58 -9.01 20.28
C GLU A 92 3.98 -8.39 20.04
N ASP A 93 5.04 -9.18 20.21
CA ASP A 93 6.42 -8.78 19.92
C ASP A 93 6.75 -9.10 18.46
N TYR A 94 6.27 -8.23 17.58
CA TYR A 94 6.44 -8.42 16.14
C TYR A 94 7.90 -8.26 15.68
N ASP A 95 8.78 -7.63 16.46
CA ASP A 95 10.20 -7.50 16.12
C ASP A 95 10.91 -8.83 16.24
N ASN A 96 10.70 -9.53 17.36
CA ASN A 96 11.26 -10.87 17.54
C ASN A 96 10.61 -11.90 16.61
N ALA A 97 9.30 -11.81 16.37
CA ALA A 97 8.63 -12.67 15.41
C ALA A 97 9.22 -12.53 14.00
N VAL A 98 9.46 -11.31 13.52
CA VAL A 98 10.08 -11.06 12.21
C VAL A 98 11.51 -11.59 12.16
N ARG A 99 12.29 -11.43 13.23
CA ARG A 99 13.66 -11.97 13.32
C ARG A 99 13.67 -13.48 13.12
N TYR A 100 12.85 -14.22 13.87
CA TYR A 100 12.88 -15.69 13.81
C TYR A 100 12.26 -16.26 12.52
N HIS A 101 11.20 -15.65 11.96
CA HIS A 101 10.74 -16.05 10.62
C HIS A 101 11.77 -15.73 9.54
N SER A 102 12.60 -14.69 9.70
CA SER A 102 13.67 -14.38 8.75
C SER A 102 14.77 -15.45 8.76
N GLU A 103 15.13 -15.97 9.95
CA GLU A 103 16.03 -17.14 10.09
C GLU A 103 15.43 -18.38 9.42
N ALA A 104 14.13 -18.66 9.67
CA ALA A 104 13.42 -19.75 9.01
C ALA A 104 13.44 -19.60 7.48
N LEU A 105 13.20 -18.40 6.96
CA LEU A 105 13.24 -18.12 5.52
C LEU A 105 14.63 -18.36 4.93
N GLN A 106 15.68 -17.92 5.62
CA GLN A 106 17.06 -18.11 5.18
C GLN A 106 17.41 -19.60 5.08
N ILE A 107 17.09 -20.39 6.11
CA ILE A 107 17.36 -21.83 6.13
C ILE A 107 16.57 -22.53 5.04
N THR A 108 15.29 -22.20 4.88
CA THR A 108 14.47 -22.75 3.79
C THR A 108 15.10 -22.46 2.43
N ARG A 109 15.58 -21.23 2.17
CA ARG A 109 16.21 -20.87 0.89
C ARG A 109 17.53 -21.59 0.63
N ILE A 110 18.29 -21.87 1.69
CA ILE A 110 19.54 -22.64 1.59
C ILE A 110 19.24 -24.10 1.20
N ASN A 111 18.24 -24.71 1.82
CA ASN A 111 17.96 -26.14 1.68
C ASN A 111 17.06 -26.49 0.48
N THR A 112 16.10 -25.61 0.14
CA THR A 112 15.09 -25.87 -0.90
C THR A 112 15.30 -25.02 -2.16
N GLY A 113 16.27 -24.11 -2.14
CA GLY A 113 16.60 -23.21 -3.24
C GLY A 113 15.89 -21.86 -3.17
N LEU A 114 16.20 -20.99 -4.15
CA LEU A 114 15.72 -19.60 -4.15
C LEU A 114 14.22 -19.46 -4.44
N TYR A 115 13.58 -20.46 -5.05
CA TYR A 115 12.16 -20.46 -5.36
C TYR A 115 11.58 -21.81 -4.96
N SER A 116 10.80 -21.84 -3.88
CA SER A 116 10.26 -23.08 -3.33
C SER A 116 8.93 -22.83 -2.63
N HIS A 117 8.09 -23.87 -2.56
CA HIS A 117 6.75 -23.76 -1.97
C HIS A 117 6.84 -23.52 -0.46
N GLU A 118 7.90 -24.04 0.17
CA GLU A 118 8.20 -23.95 1.59
C GLU A 118 8.46 -22.51 2.05
N GLN A 119 8.80 -21.59 1.13
CA GLN A 119 8.97 -20.16 1.45
C GLN A 119 7.64 -19.43 1.64
N ILE A 120 6.58 -19.86 0.95
CA ILE A 120 5.29 -19.15 0.89
C ILE A 120 4.69 -18.89 2.29
N PRO A 121 4.52 -19.88 3.18
CA PRO A 121 3.93 -19.63 4.51
C PRO A 121 4.81 -18.74 5.40
N ILE A 122 6.14 -18.79 5.22
CA ILE A 122 7.07 -17.94 5.98
C ILE A 122 6.97 -16.49 5.50
N LEU A 123 6.89 -16.27 4.18
CA LEU A 123 6.69 -14.95 3.60
C LEU A 123 5.36 -14.33 4.03
N ASP A 124 4.28 -15.11 4.07
CA ASP A 124 2.98 -14.64 4.56
C ASP A 124 3.07 -14.19 6.03
N SER A 125 3.72 -14.99 6.88
CA SER A 125 3.93 -14.64 8.29
C SER A 125 4.78 -13.37 8.44
N LEU A 126 5.83 -13.20 7.64
CA LEU A 126 6.65 -11.99 7.61
C LEU A 126 5.85 -10.76 7.16
N ILE A 127 5.01 -10.88 6.13
CA ILE A 127 4.13 -9.81 5.66
C ILE A 127 3.16 -9.37 6.76
N GLN A 128 2.52 -10.34 7.43
CA GLN A 128 1.57 -10.06 8.50
C GLN A 128 2.25 -9.38 9.69
N ASN A 129 3.38 -9.89 10.16
CA ASN A 129 4.09 -9.35 11.32
C ASN A 129 4.71 -7.96 11.04
N ASN A 130 5.21 -7.73 9.82
CA ASN A 130 5.64 -6.38 9.43
C ASN A 130 4.45 -5.41 9.31
N GLY A 131 3.30 -5.88 8.80
CA GLY A 131 2.08 -5.09 8.72
C GLY A 131 1.51 -4.68 10.08
N ARG A 132 1.52 -5.59 11.06
CA ARG A 132 1.10 -5.29 12.45
C ARG A 132 2.04 -4.29 13.13
N GLY A 133 3.33 -4.35 12.81
CA GLY A 133 4.33 -3.37 13.25
C GLY A 133 4.41 -2.10 12.38
N GLU A 134 3.49 -1.90 11.44
CA GLU A 134 3.45 -0.75 10.51
C GLU A 134 4.75 -0.50 9.71
N ARG A 135 5.55 -1.55 9.48
CA ARG A 135 6.79 -1.52 8.69
C ARG A 135 6.47 -1.62 7.20
N TRP A 136 5.79 -0.62 6.66
CA TRP A 136 5.20 -0.66 5.32
C TRP A 136 6.20 -0.88 4.18
N GLU A 137 7.43 -0.36 4.32
CA GLU A 137 8.51 -0.60 3.35
C GLU A 137 8.91 -2.08 3.29
N GLU A 138 9.02 -2.74 4.45
CA GLU A 138 9.29 -4.18 4.51
C GLU A 138 8.11 -5.00 3.97
N VAL A 139 6.87 -4.58 4.25
CA VAL A 139 5.70 -5.21 3.64
C VAL A 139 5.77 -5.10 2.11
N ASP A 140 6.15 -3.95 1.56
CA ASP A 140 6.27 -3.76 0.11
C ASP A 140 7.32 -4.69 -0.51
N ASN A 141 8.50 -4.76 0.10
CA ASN A 141 9.59 -5.65 -0.32
C ASN A 141 9.17 -7.14 -0.26
N LEU A 142 8.48 -7.54 0.81
CA LEU A 142 8.02 -8.91 0.99
C LEU A 142 6.88 -9.27 0.03
N GLN A 143 5.98 -8.34 -0.27
CA GLN A 143 4.91 -8.53 -1.26
C GLN A 143 5.48 -8.71 -2.67
N GLU A 144 6.52 -7.94 -3.03
CA GLU A 144 7.26 -8.15 -4.27
C GLU A 144 7.94 -9.52 -4.32
N LEU A 145 8.59 -9.93 -3.23
CA LEU A 145 9.22 -11.24 -3.13
C LEU A 145 8.19 -12.38 -3.20
N TYR A 146 7.05 -12.25 -2.51
CA TYR A 146 5.96 -13.20 -2.51
C TYR A 146 5.42 -13.41 -3.92
N TYR A 147 5.09 -12.32 -4.62
CA TYR A 147 4.66 -12.41 -6.01
C TYR A 147 5.74 -13.03 -6.90
N PHE A 148 7.00 -12.61 -6.74
CA PHE A 148 8.09 -13.11 -7.56
C PHE A 148 8.27 -14.62 -7.38
N VAL A 149 8.33 -15.13 -6.14
CA VAL A 149 8.43 -16.58 -5.87
C VAL A 149 7.26 -17.33 -6.53
N ASN A 150 6.02 -16.88 -6.32
CA ASN A 150 4.85 -17.51 -6.92
C ASN A 150 4.88 -17.49 -8.46
N SER A 151 5.34 -16.40 -9.07
CA SER A 151 5.49 -16.28 -10.53
C SER A 151 6.53 -17.22 -11.14
N ARG A 152 7.45 -17.74 -10.32
CA ARG A 152 8.45 -18.74 -10.75
C ARG A 152 7.99 -20.17 -10.51
N LEU A 153 7.10 -20.38 -9.54
CA LEU A 153 6.53 -21.69 -9.21
C LEU A 153 5.33 -22.06 -10.09
N PHE A 154 4.54 -21.07 -10.50
CA PHE A 154 3.25 -21.29 -11.16
C PHE A 154 3.18 -20.64 -12.54
N ASN A 155 2.55 -21.34 -13.48
CA ASN A 155 2.23 -20.81 -14.81
C ASN A 155 0.97 -19.93 -14.77
N TYR A 156 0.75 -19.12 -15.81
CA TYR A 156 -0.41 -18.22 -15.91
C TYR A 156 -1.78 -18.90 -15.79
N GLU A 157 -1.89 -20.18 -16.16
CA GLU A 157 -3.14 -20.96 -16.07
C GLU A 157 -3.43 -21.55 -14.69
N ASP A 158 -2.46 -21.49 -13.77
CA ASP A 158 -2.63 -21.97 -12.39
C ASP A 158 -3.31 -20.90 -11.53
N LEU A 159 -4.36 -21.27 -10.81
CA LEU A 159 -5.10 -20.35 -9.93
C LEU A 159 -4.19 -19.71 -8.87
N ARG A 160 -3.13 -20.39 -8.42
CA ARG A 160 -2.19 -19.85 -7.43
C ARG A 160 -1.35 -18.70 -7.98
N TYR A 161 -1.09 -18.70 -9.29
CA TYR A 161 -0.45 -17.56 -9.94
C TYR A 161 -1.36 -16.33 -9.89
N LEU A 162 -2.64 -16.51 -10.22
CA LEU A 162 -3.64 -15.43 -10.22
C LEU A 162 -3.91 -14.89 -8.81
N GLU A 163 -3.99 -15.77 -7.82
CA GLU A 163 -4.11 -15.39 -6.41
C GLU A 163 -2.91 -14.53 -5.96
N ALA A 164 -1.68 -14.94 -6.29
CA ALA A 164 -0.50 -14.14 -5.96
C ALA A 164 -0.47 -12.78 -6.69
N ALA A 165 -0.92 -12.73 -7.95
CA ALA A 165 -1.06 -11.49 -8.70
C ALA A 165 -2.14 -10.55 -8.11
N GLU A 166 -3.24 -11.11 -7.61
CA GLU A 166 -4.29 -10.39 -6.92
C GLU A 166 -3.78 -9.81 -5.59
N ILE A 167 -3.13 -10.62 -4.75
CA ILE A 167 -2.55 -10.19 -3.47
C ILE A 167 -1.59 -9.01 -3.69
N TYR A 168 -0.66 -9.15 -4.63
CA TYR A 168 0.30 -8.09 -4.96
C TYR A 168 -0.40 -6.82 -5.48
N GLY A 169 -1.37 -6.99 -6.37
CA GLY A 169 -2.08 -5.86 -6.95
C GLY A 169 -2.95 -5.11 -5.94
N ASN A 170 -3.62 -5.84 -5.03
CA ASN A 170 -4.38 -5.27 -3.92
C ASN A 170 -3.48 -4.48 -2.97
N TRP A 171 -2.30 -5.02 -2.65
CA TRP A 171 -1.31 -4.31 -1.85
C TRP A 171 -0.85 -3.00 -2.53
N LYS A 172 -0.42 -3.04 -3.79
CA LYS A 172 0.04 -1.83 -4.50
C LYS A 172 -1.11 -0.82 -4.69
N LEU A 173 -2.35 -1.27 -4.87
CA LEU A 173 -3.52 -0.38 -4.91
C LEU A 173 -3.73 0.32 -3.56
N ARG A 174 -3.54 -0.39 -2.44
CA ARG A 174 -3.59 0.19 -1.10
C ARG A 174 -2.48 1.21 -0.88
N VAL A 175 -1.24 0.90 -1.29
CA VAL A 175 -0.11 1.85 -1.27
C VAL A 175 -0.48 3.16 -1.97
N VAL A 176 -1.07 3.08 -3.16
CA VAL A 176 -1.47 4.27 -3.93
C VAL A 176 -2.60 5.06 -3.25
N ARG A 177 -3.58 4.37 -2.64
CA ARG A 177 -4.76 5.01 -2.02
C ARG A 177 -4.46 5.66 -0.68
N GLU A 178 -3.64 5.00 0.13
CA GLU A 178 -3.34 5.40 1.52
C GLU A 178 -1.98 6.11 1.66
N ASN A 179 -1.14 6.08 0.61
CA ASN A 179 0.23 6.59 0.63
C ASN A 179 1.09 6.01 1.77
N LEU A 180 0.98 4.69 1.99
CA LEU A 180 1.66 3.98 3.09
C LEU A 180 3.19 4.11 3.04
N LEU A 181 3.76 4.36 1.86
CA LEU A 181 5.20 4.51 1.64
C LEU A 181 5.67 5.97 1.67
N ALA A 182 4.83 6.91 2.11
CA ALA A 182 5.13 8.35 2.17
C ALA A 182 5.69 8.93 0.85
N GLN A 183 5.21 8.40 -0.28
CA GLN A 183 5.63 8.76 -1.62
C GLN A 183 5.13 10.17 -1.99
N SER A 184 5.89 10.83 -2.85
CA SER A 184 5.45 12.06 -3.49
C SER A 184 4.31 11.78 -4.49
N GLY A 185 3.53 12.81 -4.83
CA GLY A 185 2.44 12.67 -5.80
C GLY A 185 2.91 12.13 -7.17
N ARG A 186 4.16 12.39 -7.58
CA ARG A 186 4.72 11.85 -8.83
C ARG A 186 5.03 10.36 -8.70
N GLU A 187 5.61 9.94 -7.59
CA GLU A 187 5.92 8.53 -7.32
C GLU A 187 4.65 7.69 -7.24
N LEU A 188 3.61 8.17 -6.54
CA LEU A 188 2.30 7.50 -6.51
C LEU A 188 1.71 7.28 -7.90
N LEU A 189 1.87 8.25 -8.80
CA LEU A 189 1.40 8.12 -10.19
C LEU A 189 2.24 7.14 -11.01
N ASN A 190 3.55 7.08 -10.75
CA ASN A 190 4.41 6.07 -11.36
C ASN A 190 4.01 4.67 -10.88
N THR A 191 3.87 4.47 -9.56
CA THR A 191 3.41 3.21 -8.97
C THR A 191 2.04 2.79 -9.50
N ALA A 192 1.10 3.73 -9.62
CA ALA A 192 -0.21 3.44 -10.22
C ALA A 192 -0.11 3.06 -11.71
N GLY A 193 0.75 3.73 -12.47
CA GLY A 193 1.02 3.40 -13.88
C GLY A 193 1.65 2.02 -14.04
N GLU A 194 2.64 1.69 -13.22
CA GLU A 194 3.31 0.38 -13.18
C GLU A 194 2.33 -0.72 -12.79
N LEU A 195 1.44 -0.48 -11.83
CA LEU A 195 0.40 -1.43 -11.44
C LEU A 195 -0.61 -1.67 -12.58
N SER A 196 -1.01 -0.62 -13.32
CA SER A 196 -1.85 -0.82 -14.51
C SER A 196 -1.15 -1.68 -15.58
N LEU A 197 0.15 -1.46 -15.81
CA LEU A 197 0.92 -2.26 -16.79
C LEU A 197 1.16 -3.68 -16.30
N PHE A 198 1.33 -3.87 -15.00
CA PHE A 198 1.38 -5.17 -14.36
C PHE A 198 0.11 -5.97 -14.67
N TYR A 199 -1.08 -5.41 -14.39
CA TYR A 199 -2.33 -6.11 -14.67
C TYR A 199 -2.56 -6.38 -16.16
N GLU A 200 -2.18 -5.44 -17.05
CA GLU A 200 -2.24 -5.70 -18.51
C GLU A 200 -1.42 -6.94 -18.87
N ARG A 201 -0.18 -7.06 -18.38
CA ARG A 201 0.67 -8.24 -18.64
C ARG A 201 0.10 -9.53 -18.07
N VAL A 202 -0.53 -9.48 -16.89
CA VAL A 202 -1.19 -10.65 -16.30
C VAL A 202 -2.37 -11.09 -17.18
N ILE A 203 -3.24 -10.17 -17.60
CA ILE A 203 -4.37 -10.47 -18.48
C ILE A 203 -3.88 -11.07 -19.80
N GLU A 204 -2.94 -10.39 -20.48
CA GLU A 204 -2.38 -10.88 -21.74
C GLU A 204 -1.74 -12.27 -21.60
N GLY A 205 -0.98 -12.50 -20.52
CA GLY A 205 -0.31 -13.77 -20.26
C GLY A 205 -1.27 -14.95 -20.08
N VAL A 206 -2.41 -14.70 -19.44
CA VAL A 206 -3.46 -15.70 -19.18
C VAL A 206 -4.32 -15.93 -20.43
N GLU A 207 -4.68 -14.86 -21.16
CA GLU A 207 -5.46 -14.98 -22.41
C GLU A 207 -4.74 -15.78 -23.50
N LEU A 208 -3.40 -15.81 -23.45
CA LEU A 208 -2.58 -16.63 -24.34
C LEU A 208 -2.61 -18.13 -23.99
N GLN A 209 -3.06 -18.51 -22.79
CA GLN A 209 -3.14 -19.92 -22.38
C GLN A 209 -4.49 -20.54 -22.80
N PRO A 210 -4.50 -21.59 -23.63
CA PRO A 210 -5.76 -22.22 -24.06
C PRO A 210 -6.57 -22.86 -22.93
N ALA A 211 -5.91 -23.24 -21.83
CA ALA A 211 -6.54 -23.94 -20.71
C ALA A 211 -7.08 -22.99 -19.62
N ALA A 212 -6.74 -21.70 -19.64
CA ALA A 212 -7.16 -20.75 -18.61
C ALA A 212 -8.64 -20.38 -18.74
N SER A 213 -9.37 -20.37 -17.61
CA SER A 213 -10.75 -19.90 -17.58
C SER A 213 -10.77 -18.37 -17.63
N ARG A 214 -11.60 -17.79 -18.48
CA ARG A 214 -11.74 -16.33 -18.54
C ARG A 214 -12.37 -15.76 -17.27
N GLU A 215 -13.16 -16.56 -16.56
CA GLU A 215 -13.74 -16.20 -15.26
C GLU A 215 -12.68 -15.93 -14.19
N ASP A 216 -11.53 -16.61 -14.25
CA ASP A 216 -10.47 -16.45 -13.26
C ASP A 216 -9.79 -15.06 -13.37
N LEU A 217 -9.99 -14.36 -14.49
CA LEU A 217 -9.49 -13.00 -14.72
C LEU A 217 -10.36 -11.90 -14.10
N LEU A 218 -11.54 -12.22 -13.56
CA LEU A 218 -12.49 -11.19 -13.07
C LEU A 218 -11.86 -10.27 -12.01
N ALA A 219 -11.18 -10.83 -11.02
CA ALA A 219 -10.52 -10.07 -9.96
C ALA A 219 -9.40 -9.18 -10.51
N VAL A 220 -8.57 -9.72 -11.40
CA VAL A 220 -7.47 -9.01 -12.06
C VAL A 220 -7.98 -7.84 -12.92
N ILE A 221 -9.02 -8.07 -13.73
CA ILE A 221 -9.63 -7.03 -14.57
C ILE A 221 -10.25 -5.93 -13.72
N TYR A 222 -10.94 -6.30 -12.62
CA TYR A 222 -11.50 -5.32 -11.70
C TYR A 222 -10.40 -4.51 -11.01
N GLY A 223 -9.34 -5.15 -10.49
CA GLY A 223 -8.18 -4.46 -9.92
C GLY A 223 -7.53 -3.48 -10.89
N LYS A 224 -7.38 -3.88 -12.16
CA LYS A 224 -6.91 -2.98 -13.23
C LYS A 224 -7.83 -1.77 -13.42
N SER A 225 -9.14 -1.99 -13.49
CA SER A 225 -10.11 -0.90 -13.69
C SER A 225 -10.06 0.13 -12.56
N GLN A 226 -9.83 -0.33 -11.32
CA GLN A 226 -9.71 0.52 -10.13
C GLN A 226 -8.46 1.39 -10.16
N ILE A 227 -7.32 0.86 -10.62
CA ILE A 227 -6.09 1.66 -10.75
C ILE A 227 -6.16 2.62 -11.94
N ASP A 228 -6.74 2.21 -13.08
CA ASP A 228 -6.95 3.09 -14.24
C ASP A 228 -7.90 4.26 -13.89
N LEU A 229 -8.93 3.99 -13.09
CA LEU A 229 -9.82 5.03 -12.57
C LEU A 229 -9.08 5.99 -11.63
N THR A 230 -8.16 5.48 -10.80
CA THR A 230 -7.31 6.31 -9.94
C THR A 230 -6.41 7.23 -10.76
N LEU A 231 -5.80 6.73 -11.83
CA LEU A 231 -5.00 7.51 -12.77
C LEU A 231 -5.87 8.58 -13.47
N ALA A 232 -7.06 8.22 -13.95
CA ALA A 232 -7.99 9.15 -14.60
C ALA A 232 -8.42 10.28 -13.65
N ARG A 233 -8.75 9.96 -12.39
CA ARG A 233 -9.09 10.94 -11.34
C ARG A 233 -7.92 11.89 -11.07
N SER A 234 -6.68 11.40 -11.04
CA SER A 234 -5.50 12.23 -10.86
C SER A 234 -5.31 13.23 -12.02
N VAL A 235 -5.41 12.76 -13.27
CA VAL A 235 -5.34 13.62 -14.45
C VAL A 235 -6.44 14.67 -14.45
N ALA A 236 -7.67 14.30 -14.06
CA ALA A 236 -8.79 15.23 -13.98
C ALA A 236 -8.54 16.36 -12.96
N ARG A 237 -7.98 16.03 -11.79
CA ARG A 237 -7.65 16.99 -10.71
C ARG A 237 -6.44 17.87 -11.04
N THR A 238 -5.51 17.37 -11.85
CA THR A 238 -4.30 18.12 -12.23
C THR A 238 -4.65 19.32 -13.12
N PRO A 239 -4.20 20.54 -12.81
CA PRO A 239 -4.48 21.72 -13.65
C PRO A 239 -3.82 21.56 -15.03
N TYR A 240 -4.44 22.09 -16.09
CA TYR A 240 -3.90 21.96 -17.46
C TYR A 240 -2.49 22.58 -17.59
N THR A 241 -2.15 23.57 -16.76
CA THR A 241 -0.84 24.24 -16.76
C THR A 241 0.32 23.34 -16.34
N ALA A 242 0.03 22.21 -15.68
CA ALA A 242 1.04 21.21 -15.32
C ALA A 242 1.37 20.25 -16.47
N PHE A 243 0.61 20.28 -17.56
CA PHE A 243 0.87 19.47 -18.76
C PHE A 243 1.78 20.24 -19.71
N GLU A 244 2.71 19.54 -20.35
CA GLU A 244 3.56 20.12 -21.38
C GLU A 244 2.77 20.21 -22.69
N GLY A 245 2.66 21.43 -23.23
CA GLY A 245 2.07 21.66 -24.54
C GLY A 245 3.05 21.34 -25.67
N THR A 246 2.53 20.99 -26.84
CA THR A 246 3.33 20.71 -28.05
C THR A 246 3.89 21.95 -28.73
N GLU A 247 3.37 23.12 -28.37
CA GLU A 247 3.77 24.42 -28.92
C GLU A 247 4.89 25.05 -28.09
N ASN A 248 5.66 25.98 -28.66
CA ASN A 248 6.66 26.73 -27.89
C ASN A 248 5.96 27.74 -26.95
N PRO A 249 6.34 27.83 -25.66
CA PRO A 249 5.81 28.84 -24.74
C PRO A 249 5.99 30.29 -25.21
N TYR A 250 7.00 30.57 -26.03
CA TYR A 250 7.31 31.93 -26.50
C TYR A 250 7.41 31.99 -28.03
N ILE A 251 6.93 33.09 -28.59
CA ILE A 251 7.08 33.42 -30.02
C ILE A 251 7.68 34.82 -30.17
N ASN A 252 8.45 35.02 -31.24
CA ASN A 252 9.01 36.32 -31.58
C ASN A 252 7.96 37.15 -32.34
N GLN A 253 7.64 38.35 -31.83
CA GLN A 253 6.74 39.31 -32.48
C GLN A 253 7.47 40.63 -32.74
N THR A 254 7.37 41.15 -33.96
CA THR A 254 7.91 42.48 -34.29
C THR A 254 6.96 43.55 -33.78
N ARG A 255 7.43 44.37 -32.85
CA ARG A 255 6.70 45.56 -32.38
C ARG A 255 7.37 46.81 -32.95
N CYS A 256 6.56 47.66 -33.57
CA CYS A 256 7.02 48.94 -34.10
C CYS A 256 6.45 50.07 -33.25
N SER A 257 7.32 50.98 -32.83
CA SER A 257 6.93 52.22 -32.16
C SER A 257 7.47 53.42 -32.93
N ASN A 258 6.75 54.54 -32.87
CA ASN A 258 7.23 55.80 -33.43
C ASN A 258 8.10 56.46 -32.37
N VAL A 259 9.40 56.60 -32.65
CA VAL A 259 10.38 57.18 -31.73
C VAL A 259 10.95 58.45 -32.39
N ARG A 260 11.19 59.51 -31.61
CA ARG A 260 11.86 60.71 -32.13
C ARG A 260 13.37 60.46 -32.21
N ASN A 261 13.96 60.67 -33.37
CA ASN A 261 15.41 60.63 -33.53
C ASN A 261 16.07 61.88 -32.91
N SER A 262 17.40 61.91 -32.85
CA SER A 262 18.19 63.04 -32.33
C SER A 262 17.97 64.36 -33.08
N GLN A 263 17.31 64.32 -34.25
CA GLN A 263 16.95 65.48 -35.07
C GLN A 263 15.48 65.91 -34.88
N GLY A 264 14.74 65.31 -33.94
CA GLY A 264 13.34 65.64 -33.64
C GLY A 264 12.30 65.06 -34.61
N GLN A 265 12.72 64.29 -35.61
CA GLN A 265 11.83 63.62 -36.57
C GLN A 265 11.29 62.32 -35.98
N THR A 266 9.99 62.05 -36.15
CA THR A 266 9.38 60.77 -35.77
C THR A 266 9.73 59.69 -36.80
N VAL A 267 10.53 58.72 -36.39
CA VAL A 267 10.91 57.56 -37.20
C VAL A 267 10.28 56.30 -36.60
N ARG A 268 9.70 55.45 -37.45
CA ARG A 268 9.15 54.16 -37.02
C ARG A 268 10.30 53.17 -36.80
N GLN A 269 10.54 52.80 -35.56
CA GLN A 269 11.55 51.80 -35.20
C GLN A 269 10.86 50.50 -34.80
N CYS A 270 11.25 49.40 -35.44
CA CYS A 270 10.74 48.08 -35.17
C CYS A 270 11.79 47.24 -34.46
N PHE A 271 11.39 46.52 -33.42
CA PHE A 271 12.25 45.59 -32.67
C PHE A 271 11.50 44.27 -32.47
N THR A 272 12.26 43.18 -32.46
CA THR A 272 11.72 41.84 -32.21
C THR A 272 11.64 41.62 -30.70
N VAL A 273 10.45 41.31 -30.20
CA VAL A 273 10.19 41.02 -28.78
C VAL A 273 9.70 39.59 -28.64
N GLN A 274 10.20 38.84 -27.65
CA GLN A 274 9.59 37.57 -27.26
C GLN A 274 8.31 37.83 -26.48
N VAL A 275 7.21 37.27 -26.96
CA VAL A 275 5.90 37.32 -26.31
C VAL A 275 5.42 35.90 -26.01
N GLU A 276 4.62 35.75 -24.95
CA GLU A 276 4.00 34.48 -24.61
C GLU A 276 3.10 34.02 -25.76
N ASN A 277 3.24 32.75 -26.16
CA ASN A 277 2.46 32.16 -27.23
C ASN A 277 1.03 31.85 -26.75
N PRO A 278 -0.02 32.49 -27.30
CA PRO A 278 -1.39 32.21 -26.89
C PRO A 278 -1.81 30.76 -27.16
N ARG A 279 -1.20 30.10 -28.16
CA ARG A 279 -1.50 28.70 -28.52
C ARG A 279 -0.89 27.69 -27.56
N TYR A 280 0.11 28.09 -26.76
CA TYR A 280 0.71 27.19 -25.77
C TYR A 280 -0.32 26.74 -24.74
N ARG A 281 -1.17 27.66 -24.23
CA ARG A 281 -2.23 27.30 -23.29
C ARG A 281 -3.28 26.37 -23.91
N LEU A 282 -3.57 26.51 -25.20
CA LEU A 282 -4.48 25.62 -25.92
C LEU A 282 -3.88 24.21 -26.01
N SER A 283 -2.61 24.08 -26.42
CA SER A 283 -1.95 22.78 -26.53
C SER A 283 -1.77 22.09 -25.18
N GLN A 284 -1.57 22.83 -24.08
CA GLN A 284 -1.59 22.27 -22.73
C GLN A 284 -2.95 21.66 -22.34
N ARG A 285 -4.04 22.33 -22.72
CA ARG A 285 -5.40 21.80 -22.46
C ARG A 285 -5.69 20.56 -23.31
N GLU A 286 -5.27 20.56 -24.57
CA GLU A 286 -5.34 19.38 -25.44
C GLU A 286 -4.52 18.21 -24.86
N ALA A 287 -3.31 18.46 -24.37
CA ALA A 287 -2.48 17.46 -23.71
C ALA A 287 -3.18 16.84 -22.49
N LYS A 288 -3.80 17.66 -21.62
CA LYS A 288 -4.64 17.17 -20.51
C LYS A 288 -5.80 16.31 -21.00
N GLN A 289 -6.49 16.74 -22.05
CA GLN A 289 -7.62 15.98 -22.63
C GLN A 289 -7.15 14.63 -23.18
N PHE A 290 -6.04 14.58 -23.91
CA PHE A 290 -5.48 13.34 -24.42
C PHE A 290 -5.07 12.38 -23.30
N ALA A 291 -4.44 12.90 -22.23
CA ALA A 291 -4.09 12.11 -21.06
C ALA A 291 -5.33 11.50 -20.40
N LEU A 292 -6.41 12.27 -20.26
CA LEU A 292 -7.65 11.76 -19.67
C LEU A 292 -8.30 10.68 -20.55
N VAL A 293 -8.41 10.94 -21.86
CA VAL A 293 -8.97 10.00 -22.83
C VAL A 293 -8.19 8.68 -22.85
N ARG A 294 -6.87 8.74 -22.69
CA ARG A 294 -6.02 7.54 -22.60
C ARG A 294 -6.46 6.63 -21.46
N HIS A 295 -6.62 7.15 -20.25
CA HIS A 295 -7.01 6.34 -19.08
C HIS A 295 -8.48 5.90 -19.17
N THR A 296 -9.41 6.77 -19.58
CA THR A 296 -10.81 6.37 -19.72
C THR A 296 -11.01 5.28 -20.77
N ARG A 297 -10.20 5.26 -21.84
CA ARG A 297 -10.20 4.16 -22.81
C ARG A 297 -9.77 2.83 -22.20
N GLN A 298 -8.82 2.83 -21.26
CA GLN A 298 -8.43 1.60 -20.56
C GLN A 298 -9.56 1.10 -19.66
N ILE A 299 -10.25 2.00 -18.95
CA ILE A 299 -11.45 1.66 -18.16
C ILE A 299 -12.53 1.05 -19.07
N SER A 300 -12.81 1.65 -20.24
CA SER A 300 -13.78 1.09 -21.20
C SER A 300 -13.38 -0.30 -21.72
N ARG A 301 -12.09 -0.60 -21.87
CA ARG A 301 -11.61 -1.94 -22.24
C ARG A 301 -11.87 -2.95 -21.12
N SER A 302 -11.55 -2.60 -19.89
CA SER A 302 -11.85 -3.46 -18.73
C SER A 302 -13.35 -3.71 -18.59
N ILE A 303 -14.20 -2.69 -18.77
CA ILE A 303 -15.67 -2.84 -18.79
C ILE A 303 -16.10 -3.85 -19.86
N ALA A 304 -15.61 -3.70 -21.10
CA ALA A 304 -15.96 -4.61 -22.20
C ALA A 304 -15.52 -6.06 -21.93
N MET A 305 -14.37 -6.26 -21.27
CA MET A 305 -13.91 -7.58 -20.84
C MET A 305 -14.84 -8.18 -19.77
N LEU A 306 -15.19 -7.39 -18.73
CA LEU A 306 -16.12 -7.83 -17.68
C LEU A 306 -17.50 -8.19 -18.26
N GLU A 307 -18.04 -7.36 -19.16
CA GLU A 307 -19.30 -7.63 -19.86
C GLU A 307 -19.21 -8.91 -20.70
N GLY A 308 -18.10 -9.07 -21.43
CA GLY A 308 -17.82 -10.26 -22.22
C GLY A 308 -17.88 -11.53 -21.38
N ILE A 309 -17.14 -11.57 -20.27
CA ILE A 309 -17.09 -12.72 -19.35
C ILE A 309 -18.49 -12.98 -18.75
N LYS A 310 -19.15 -11.95 -18.22
CA LYS A 310 -20.48 -12.07 -17.61
C LYS A 310 -21.50 -12.68 -18.58
N ASN A 311 -21.49 -12.22 -19.83
CA ASN A 311 -22.46 -12.63 -20.85
C ASN A 311 -22.17 -14.01 -21.44
N SER A 312 -20.89 -14.39 -21.57
CA SER A 312 -20.52 -15.70 -22.13
C SER A 312 -20.43 -16.82 -21.09
N SER A 313 -20.24 -16.48 -19.82
CA SER A 313 -19.99 -17.50 -18.79
C SER A 313 -21.23 -18.30 -18.43
N THR A 314 -21.07 -19.62 -18.44
CA THR A 314 -22.03 -20.59 -17.92
C THR A 314 -21.71 -21.04 -16.49
N LYS A 315 -20.54 -20.67 -15.96
CA LYS A 315 -20.07 -21.04 -14.62
C LYS A 315 -20.51 -20.06 -13.53
N LEU A 316 -20.62 -18.77 -13.87
CA LEU A 316 -20.98 -17.73 -12.91
C LEU A 316 -22.43 -17.88 -12.42
N SER A 317 -22.59 -17.82 -11.11
CA SER A 317 -23.87 -17.72 -10.42
C SER A 317 -24.57 -16.39 -10.71
N ASN A 318 -25.89 -16.34 -10.47
CA ASN A 318 -26.65 -15.10 -10.65
C ASN A 318 -26.17 -13.97 -9.73
N SER A 319 -25.73 -14.29 -8.51
CA SER A 319 -25.15 -13.32 -7.57
C SER A 319 -23.84 -12.73 -8.07
N GLU A 320 -22.93 -13.55 -8.62
CA GLU A 320 -21.67 -13.06 -9.19
C GLU A 320 -21.93 -12.19 -10.42
N LYS A 321 -22.86 -12.57 -11.30
CA LYS A 321 -23.25 -11.74 -12.45
C LYS A 321 -23.81 -10.39 -12.00
N GLN A 322 -24.64 -10.37 -10.96
CA GLN A 322 -25.17 -9.13 -10.39
C GLN A 322 -24.06 -8.27 -9.77
N GLN A 323 -23.08 -8.87 -9.10
CA GLN A 323 -21.92 -8.13 -8.56
C GLN A 323 -21.11 -7.47 -9.68
N ILE A 324 -20.86 -8.19 -10.78
CA ILE A 324 -20.16 -7.64 -11.96
C ILE A 324 -20.97 -6.48 -12.57
N GLU A 325 -22.30 -6.58 -12.62
CA GLU A 325 -23.17 -5.48 -13.10
C GLU A 325 -23.04 -4.22 -12.24
N VAL A 326 -23.01 -4.36 -10.92
CA VAL A 326 -22.81 -3.24 -10.01
C VAL A 326 -21.44 -2.59 -10.25
N GLN A 327 -20.38 -3.39 -10.38
CA GLN A 327 -19.03 -2.90 -10.65
C GLN A 327 -18.95 -2.17 -12.01
N ILE A 328 -19.56 -2.72 -13.06
CA ILE A 328 -19.61 -2.07 -14.37
C ILE A 328 -20.38 -0.74 -14.29
N ALA A 329 -21.54 -0.72 -13.63
CA ALA A 329 -22.35 0.49 -13.51
C ALA A 329 -21.60 1.62 -12.79
N GLU A 330 -20.84 1.29 -11.74
CA GLU A 330 -19.96 2.23 -11.04
C GLU A 330 -18.87 2.78 -11.99
N LEU A 331 -18.13 1.90 -12.66
CA LEU A 331 -17.05 2.28 -13.58
C LEU A 331 -17.55 3.15 -14.75
N VAL A 332 -18.72 2.82 -15.33
CA VAL A 332 -19.35 3.62 -16.39
C VAL A 332 -19.71 5.01 -15.86
N THR A 333 -20.44 5.07 -14.75
CA THR A 333 -20.89 6.33 -14.15
C THR A 333 -19.72 7.25 -13.86
N GLU A 334 -18.67 6.72 -13.24
CA GLU A 334 -17.49 7.50 -12.90
C GLU A 334 -16.68 7.96 -14.10
N SER A 335 -16.43 7.06 -15.06
CA SER A 335 -15.67 7.42 -16.26
C SER A 335 -16.39 8.48 -17.09
N GLU A 336 -17.72 8.41 -17.21
CA GLU A 336 -18.52 9.44 -17.89
C GLU A 336 -18.47 10.79 -17.17
N GLN A 337 -18.57 10.80 -15.83
CA GLN A 337 -18.45 12.02 -15.04
C GLN A 337 -17.10 12.71 -15.25
N LEU A 338 -16.00 11.94 -15.29
CA LEU A 338 -14.66 12.47 -15.55
C LEU A 338 -14.56 13.08 -16.96
N VAL A 339 -15.09 12.41 -17.98
CA VAL A 339 -15.11 12.93 -19.35
C VAL A 339 -15.96 14.20 -19.44
N GLN A 340 -17.14 14.23 -18.82
CA GLN A 340 -18.01 15.41 -18.82
C GLN A 340 -17.37 16.60 -18.10
N ALA A 341 -16.78 16.37 -16.93
CA ALA A 341 -16.07 17.40 -16.16
C ALA A 341 -14.92 18.01 -16.97
N SER A 342 -14.20 17.20 -17.75
CA SER A 342 -13.15 17.70 -18.62
C SER A 342 -13.68 18.65 -19.69
N ARG A 343 -14.82 18.32 -20.33
CA ARG A 343 -15.42 19.13 -21.41
C ARG A 343 -15.99 20.46 -20.92
N ARG A 344 -16.47 20.54 -19.67
CA ARG A 344 -17.06 21.76 -19.09
C ARG A 344 -16.04 22.83 -18.70
N LEU A 345 -14.76 22.47 -18.59
CA LEU A 345 -13.66 23.39 -18.27
C LEU A 345 -13.11 24.13 -19.50
N PHE A 346 -13.79 24.02 -20.65
CA PHE A 346 -13.43 24.63 -21.92
C PHE A 346 -14.37 25.76 -22.32
#